data_AF-A0A9J6GD42-F1
#
_entry.id   AF-A0A9J6GD42-F1
#
_cell.length_a   1.000
_cell.length_b   1.000
_cell.length_c   1.000
_cell.angle_alpha   90.00
_cell.angle_beta   90.00
_cell.angle_gamma   90.00
#
_symmetry.space_group_name_H-M   'P 1'
#
loop_
_entity.id
_entity.type
_entity.pdbx_description
1 polymer ?
#
loop_
_entity_poly.entity_id
_entity_poly.type
_entity_poly.pdbx_seq_one_letter_code
_entity_poly.pdbx_strand_id
1 'polypeptide(L)'
;MRRLGIRLPSIRRVGVGGDSLSEAACSEILSVFDGADCLMNVYAMTEAMAIVCSPSMHSGRGTDVGFPVPSAQIKVVDEETGHRLGANQTGEICFRIPTIMKEYYQRPKETADLFDEESWCKSGDAGYYDDDGRLHIVQRLKEMIKCMDQQVIPAEIENLLLEEHLEEISEVAVVGLPHPHYGQSPAAAVVLRSQPRGQDTRSLG
;
A
#
# COMPACT_ATOMS: atom_id res chain seq x y z
N MET A 1 -10.60 -8.28 -19.28
CA MET A 1 -11.89 -8.97 -19.41
C MET A 1 -12.85 -8.30 -20.39
N ARG A 2 -13.04 -6.97 -20.37
CA ARG A 2 -13.81 -6.27 -21.43
C ARG A 2 -13.26 -6.46 -22.85
N ARG A 3 -11.93 -6.48 -23.03
CA ARG A 3 -11.27 -6.79 -24.32
C ARG A 3 -11.56 -8.20 -24.88
N LEU A 4 -12.05 -9.12 -24.05
CA LEU A 4 -12.41 -10.49 -24.45
C LEU A 4 -13.93 -10.71 -24.54
N GLY A 5 -14.75 -9.69 -24.26
CA GLY A 5 -16.22 -9.79 -24.25
C GLY A 5 -16.83 -10.62 -23.11
N ILE A 6 -16.01 -11.06 -22.14
CA ILE A 6 -16.47 -11.87 -21.00
C ILE A 6 -17.04 -10.96 -19.91
N ARG A 7 -18.27 -11.23 -19.47
CA ARG A 7 -18.98 -10.55 -18.38
C ARG A 7 -19.10 -11.51 -17.19
N LEU A 8 -18.82 -11.03 -15.98
CA LEU A 8 -18.88 -11.82 -14.73
C LEU A 8 -19.83 -11.18 -13.71
N PRO A 9 -21.14 -11.17 -13.96
CA PRO A 9 -22.12 -10.45 -13.13
C PRO A 9 -22.32 -11.07 -11.73
N SER A 10 -21.84 -12.29 -11.51
CA SER A 10 -21.89 -12.97 -10.21
C SER A 10 -20.80 -12.51 -9.24
N ILE A 11 -19.74 -11.84 -9.73
CA ILE A 11 -18.69 -11.28 -8.88
C ILE A 11 -19.24 -10.02 -8.21
N ARG A 12 -19.39 -10.09 -6.89
CA ARG A 12 -19.83 -8.97 -6.04
C ARG A 12 -18.70 -8.30 -5.28
N ARG A 13 -17.61 -9.05 -5.06
CA ARG A 13 -16.54 -8.67 -4.16
C ARG A 13 -15.21 -9.04 -4.77
N VAL A 14 -14.24 -8.15 -4.62
CA VAL A 14 -12.86 -8.35 -5.05
C VAL A 14 -11.97 -8.16 -3.84
N GLY A 15 -11.10 -9.15 -3.57
CA GLY A 15 -10.11 -9.09 -2.51
C GLY A 15 -8.72 -8.84 -3.09
N VAL A 16 -7.99 -7.92 -2.49
CA VAL A 16 -6.64 -7.50 -2.85
C VAL A 16 -5.81 -7.36 -1.59
N GLY A 17 -4.49 -7.43 -1.70
CA GLY A 17 -3.59 -7.25 -0.57
C GLY A 17 -2.13 -7.46 -0.99
N GLY A 18 -1.23 -7.15 -0.07
CA GLY A 18 0.22 -7.20 -0.30
C GLY A 18 0.84 -5.88 -0.76
N ASP A 19 0.02 -4.89 -1.13
CA ASP A 19 0.45 -3.53 -1.46
C ASP A 19 -0.67 -2.52 -1.20
N SER A 20 -0.31 -1.24 -1.17
CA SER A 20 -1.26 -0.12 -1.15
C SER A 20 -1.90 0.07 -2.51
N LEU A 21 -3.15 0.56 -2.53
CA LEU A 21 -3.87 0.86 -3.77
C LEU A 21 -4.20 2.35 -3.84
N SER A 22 -3.90 2.96 -4.99
CA SER A 22 -4.39 4.29 -5.31
C SER A 22 -5.89 4.27 -5.60
N GLU A 23 -6.56 5.41 -5.47
CA GLU A 23 -7.97 5.55 -5.82
C GLU A 23 -8.23 5.21 -7.29
N ALA A 24 -7.32 5.63 -8.17
CA ALA A 24 -7.38 5.33 -9.60
C ALA A 24 -7.35 3.81 -9.86
N ALA A 25 -6.44 3.08 -9.20
CA ALA A 25 -6.37 1.62 -9.30
C ALA A 25 -7.65 0.95 -8.76
N CYS A 26 -8.18 1.44 -7.63
CA CYS A 26 -9.44 0.94 -7.08
C CYS A 26 -10.61 1.09 -8.07
N SER A 27 -10.72 2.28 -8.68
CA SER A 27 -11.73 2.59 -9.70
C SER A 27 -11.58 1.72 -10.95
N GLU A 28 -10.34 1.54 -11.42
CA GLU A 28 -10.06 0.68 -12.57
C GLU A 28 -10.47 -0.76 -12.30
N ILE A 29 -10.09 -1.33 -11.15
CA ILE A 29 -10.45 -2.70 -10.77
C ILE A 29 -11.97 -2.87 -10.72
N LEU A 30 -12.69 -1.97 -10.04
CA LEU A 30 -14.14 -2.04 -9.94
C LEU A 30 -14.82 -1.88 -11.31
N SER A 31 -14.26 -1.07 -12.22
CA SER A 31 -14.79 -0.90 -13.58
C SER A 31 -14.74 -2.18 -14.43
N VAL A 32 -13.87 -3.14 -14.09
CA VAL A 32 -13.76 -4.42 -14.78
C VAL A 32 -14.93 -5.35 -14.45
N PHE A 33 -15.48 -5.25 -13.24
CA PHE A 33 -16.49 -6.17 -12.70
C PHE A 33 -17.82 -5.45 -12.47
N ASP A 34 -18.73 -5.53 -13.46
CA ASP A 34 -20.00 -4.78 -13.42
C ASP A 34 -20.92 -5.10 -12.20
N GLY A 35 -20.68 -6.20 -11.48
CA GLY A 35 -21.44 -6.59 -10.29
C GLY A 35 -20.75 -6.27 -8.97
N ALA A 36 -19.48 -5.84 -8.99
CA ALA A 36 -18.67 -5.63 -7.80
C ALA A 36 -18.93 -4.26 -7.19
N ASP A 37 -19.30 -4.24 -5.91
CA ASP A 37 -19.59 -3.04 -5.12
C ASP A 37 -18.71 -2.91 -3.88
N CYS A 38 -17.79 -3.85 -3.69
CA CYS A 38 -16.92 -3.91 -2.52
C CYS A 38 -15.52 -4.41 -2.92
N LEU A 39 -14.54 -3.52 -2.73
CA LEU A 39 -13.11 -3.81 -2.92
C LEU A 39 -12.46 -3.92 -1.55
N MET A 40 -12.11 -5.15 -1.17
CA MET A 40 -11.50 -5.44 0.13
C MET A 40 -9.99 -5.44 -0.01
N ASN A 41 -9.33 -4.41 0.52
CA ASN A 41 -7.88 -4.43 0.70
C ASN A 41 -7.55 -5.03 2.07
N VAL A 42 -6.71 -6.06 2.12
CA VAL A 42 -6.35 -6.74 3.36
C VAL A 42 -4.88 -6.51 3.69
N TYR A 43 -4.61 -6.26 4.97
CA TYR A 43 -3.25 -6.11 5.47
C TYR A 43 -2.78 -7.40 6.14
N ALA A 44 -1.64 -7.89 5.71
CA ALA A 44 -1.01 -9.10 6.23
C ALA A 44 0.50 -9.01 6.03
N MET A 45 1.22 -9.82 6.79
CA MET A 45 2.63 -10.08 6.55
C MET A 45 2.94 -11.55 6.83
N THR A 46 4.04 -12.05 6.26
CA THR A 46 4.45 -13.45 6.42
C THR A 46 4.61 -13.81 7.90
N GLU A 47 5.17 -12.88 8.66
CA GLU A 47 5.42 -12.97 10.10
C GLU A 47 4.14 -13.03 10.92
N ALA A 48 3.00 -12.55 10.40
CA ALA A 48 1.70 -12.67 11.06
C ALA A 48 1.03 -14.04 10.80
N MET A 49 1.47 -14.77 9.77
CA MET A 49 0.91 -16.02 9.24
C MET A 49 -0.59 -15.98 8.90
N ALA A 50 -1.22 -14.81 8.98
CA ALA A 50 -2.64 -14.57 8.74
C ALA A 50 -2.88 -13.10 8.37
N ILE A 51 -4.11 -12.80 7.95
CA ILE A 51 -4.57 -11.42 7.78
C ILE A 51 -4.61 -10.74 9.16
N VAL A 52 -4.03 -9.55 9.25
CA VAL A 52 -3.99 -8.73 10.46
C VAL A 52 -5.15 -7.74 10.48
N CYS A 53 -5.38 -7.05 9.36
CA CYS A 53 -6.54 -6.16 9.19
C CYS A 53 -7.33 -6.48 7.91
N SER A 54 -8.65 -6.37 8.01
CA SER A 54 -9.56 -6.48 6.88
C SER A 54 -10.74 -5.51 7.05
N PRO A 55 -11.26 -4.92 5.96
CA PRO A 55 -12.55 -4.26 6.00
C PRO A 55 -13.67 -5.27 6.23
N SER A 56 -14.83 -4.79 6.64
CA SER A 56 -16.02 -5.63 6.65
C SER A 56 -16.37 -6.07 5.22
N MET A 57 -17.01 -7.23 5.10
CA MET A 57 -17.38 -7.82 3.80
C MET A 57 -18.26 -6.92 2.91
N HIS A 58 -18.85 -5.86 3.46
CA HIS A 58 -19.76 -4.95 2.75
C HIS A 58 -19.29 -3.49 2.77
N SER A 59 -18.08 -3.21 3.29
CA SER A 59 -17.60 -1.83 3.47
C SER A 59 -16.17 -1.62 2.96
N GLY A 60 -15.69 -2.50 2.10
CA GLY A 60 -14.38 -2.37 1.48
C GLY A 60 -14.37 -1.23 0.46
N ARG A 61 -13.48 -0.26 0.67
CA ARG A 61 -13.28 0.88 -0.22
C ARG A 61 -12.00 0.77 -1.07
N GLY A 62 -11.14 -0.20 -0.75
CA GLY A 62 -9.85 -0.42 -1.41
C GLY A 62 -8.70 0.43 -0.87
N THR A 63 -8.98 1.69 -0.49
CA THR A 63 -7.97 2.63 0.02
C THR A 63 -7.54 2.37 1.46
N ASP A 64 -8.45 1.84 2.29
CA ASP A 64 -8.17 1.41 3.67
C ASP A 64 -8.09 -0.12 3.78
N VAL A 65 -7.36 -0.60 4.79
CA VAL A 65 -7.26 -2.04 5.11
C VAL A 65 -8.24 -2.47 6.21
N GLY A 66 -9.15 -1.57 6.59
CA GLY A 66 -10.22 -1.82 7.54
C GLY A 66 -9.75 -1.98 8.98
N PHE A 67 -10.28 -2.97 9.67
CA PHE A 67 -10.13 -3.13 11.11
C PHE A 67 -9.26 -4.34 11.46
N PRO A 68 -8.66 -4.36 12.66
CA PRO A 68 -8.02 -5.57 13.17
C PRO A 68 -8.99 -6.75 13.14
N VAL A 69 -8.53 -7.90 12.64
CA VAL A 69 -9.31 -9.14 12.67
C VAL A 69 -9.53 -9.60 14.12
N PRO A 70 -10.49 -10.50 14.42
CA PRO A 70 -10.68 -10.99 15.77
C PRO A 70 -9.39 -11.54 16.39
N SER A 71 -9.11 -11.13 17.63
CA SER A 71 -7.89 -11.45 18.38
C SER A 71 -6.61 -10.75 17.90
N ALA A 72 -6.64 -10.00 16.80
CA ALA A 72 -5.56 -9.09 16.45
C ALA A 72 -5.69 -7.79 17.26
N GLN A 73 -4.55 -7.24 17.64
CA GLN A 73 -4.43 -5.93 18.26
C GLN A 73 -3.46 -5.11 17.44
N ILE A 74 -3.76 -3.82 17.27
CA ILE A 74 -2.92 -2.86 16.55
C ILE A 74 -2.64 -1.67 17.47
N LYS A 75 -1.43 -1.13 17.38
CA LYS A 75 -1.08 0.21 17.83
C LYS A 75 -0.27 0.89 16.72
N VAL A 76 -0.37 2.20 16.62
CA VAL A 76 0.55 3.02 15.81
C VAL A 76 1.46 3.75 16.79
N VAL A 77 2.77 3.73 16.53
CA VAL A 77 3.77 4.35 17.40
C VAL A 77 4.66 5.30 16.63
N ASP A 78 5.11 6.36 17.28
CA ASP A 78 6.13 7.25 16.76
C ASP A 78 7.48 6.50 16.67
N GLU A 79 8.16 6.59 15.52
CA GLU A 79 9.39 5.83 15.25
C GLU A 79 10.55 6.26 16.16
N GLU A 80 10.62 7.54 16.54
CA GLU A 80 11.72 8.08 17.33
C GLU A 80 11.53 7.87 18.83
N THR A 81 10.32 8.10 19.32
CA THR A 81 9.99 8.10 20.75
C THR A 81 9.38 6.78 21.23
N GLY A 82 8.84 5.96 20.32
CA GLY A 82 8.11 4.74 20.65
C GLY A 82 6.73 4.97 21.31
N HIS A 83 6.29 6.23 21.41
CA HIS A 83 5.02 6.57 22.03
C HIS A 83 3.84 6.22 21.13
N ARG A 84 2.75 5.76 21.74
CA ARG A 84 1.51 5.47 21.02
C ARG A 84 0.90 6.75 20.46
N LEU A 85 0.55 6.71 19.18
CA LEU A 85 -0.08 7.80 18.47
C LEU A 85 -1.61 7.67 18.49
N GLY A 86 -2.28 8.82 18.44
CA GLY A 86 -3.73 8.95 18.32
C GLY A 86 -4.24 8.71 16.90
N ALA A 87 -5.54 8.92 16.70
CA ALA A 87 -6.15 8.86 15.38
C ALA A 87 -5.55 9.93 14.45
N ASN A 88 -5.47 9.60 13.16
CA ASN A 88 -4.96 10.45 12.07
C ASN A 88 -3.49 10.88 12.25
N GLN A 89 -2.71 10.15 13.04
CA GLN A 89 -1.27 10.39 13.21
C GLN A 89 -0.49 9.22 12.63
N THR A 90 0.36 9.51 11.64
CA THR A 90 1.21 8.51 10.97
C THR A 90 2.37 8.10 11.85
N GLY A 91 2.59 6.80 11.97
CA GLY A 91 3.74 6.20 12.64
C GLY A 91 3.93 4.74 12.22
N GLU A 92 4.82 4.02 12.91
CA GLU A 92 5.00 2.59 12.69
C GLU A 92 3.78 1.81 13.20
N ILE A 93 3.25 0.94 12.35
CA ILE A 93 2.21 -0.02 12.72
C ILE A 93 2.86 -1.16 13.49
N CYS A 94 2.40 -1.40 14.72
CA CYS A 94 2.78 -2.54 15.52
C CYS A 94 1.54 -3.39 15.81
N PHE A 95 1.70 -4.71 15.80
CA PHE A 95 0.57 -5.62 16.01
C PHE A 95 0.90 -6.83 16.88
N ARG A 96 -0.16 -7.42 17.43
CA ARG A 96 -0.11 -8.69 18.14
C ARG A 96 -1.27 -9.57 17.69
N ILE A 97 -0.97 -10.81 17.34
CA ILE A 97 -1.96 -11.78 16.86
C ILE A 97 -1.55 -13.19 17.29
N PRO A 98 -2.48 -14.09 17.63
CA PRO A 98 -2.14 -15.45 18.07
C PRO A 98 -1.40 -16.31 17.04
N THR A 99 -1.54 -15.97 15.76
CA THR A 99 -0.91 -16.69 14.64
C THR A 99 0.52 -16.22 14.35
N ILE A 100 1.09 -15.35 15.17
CA ILE A 100 2.41 -14.78 14.91
C ILE A 100 3.49 -15.85 14.75
N MET A 101 4.45 -15.58 13.87
CA MET A 101 5.56 -16.48 13.60
C MET A 101 6.34 -16.79 14.87
N LYS A 102 6.99 -17.96 14.87
CA LYS A 102 7.85 -18.36 15.98
C LYS A 102 9.19 -17.62 15.96
N GLU A 103 9.91 -17.71 14.85
CA GLU A 103 11.26 -17.17 14.69
C GLU A 103 11.68 -17.22 13.21
N TYR A 104 12.63 -16.37 12.85
CA TYR A 104 13.38 -16.56 11.61
C TYR A 104 14.42 -17.67 11.81
N TYR A 105 14.45 -18.63 10.89
CA TYR A 105 15.37 -19.77 10.97
C TYR A 105 16.83 -19.31 11.02
N GLN A 106 17.55 -19.73 12.07
CA GLN A 106 18.97 -19.39 12.32
C GLN A 106 19.26 -17.88 12.40
N ARG A 107 18.26 -17.06 12.73
CA ARG A 107 18.37 -15.59 12.80
C ARG A 107 17.77 -15.06 14.12
N PRO A 108 18.42 -15.36 15.27
CA PRO A 108 17.89 -14.99 16.58
C PRO A 108 17.89 -13.48 16.81
N LYS A 109 18.84 -12.74 16.23
CA LYS A 109 18.92 -11.28 16.37
C LYS A 109 17.76 -10.61 15.64
N GLU A 110 17.52 -10.97 14.38
CA GLU A 110 16.42 -10.43 13.58
C GLU A 110 15.06 -10.83 14.15
N THR A 111 14.97 -12.02 14.78
CA THR A 111 13.78 -12.44 15.50
C THR A 111 13.54 -11.56 16.73
N ALA A 112 14.57 -11.28 17.52
CA ALA A 112 14.45 -10.37 18.66
C ALA A 112 14.13 -8.94 18.23
N ASP A 113 14.77 -8.45 17.17
CA ASP A 113 14.58 -7.11 16.63
C ASP A 113 13.18 -6.90 16.03
N LEU A 114 12.45 -7.98 15.70
CA LEU A 114 11.07 -7.89 15.22
C LEU A 114 10.08 -7.49 16.32
N PHE A 115 10.35 -7.86 17.57
CA PHE A 115 9.44 -7.59 18.68
C PHE A 115 9.94 -6.42 19.55
N ASP A 116 9.01 -5.62 20.06
CA ASP A 116 9.31 -4.66 21.12
C ASP A 116 9.32 -5.33 22.51
N GLU A 117 9.65 -4.55 23.54
CA GLU A 117 9.72 -5.03 24.93
C GLU A 117 8.35 -5.51 25.47
N GLU A 118 7.26 -5.06 24.86
CA GLU A 118 5.88 -5.45 25.18
C GLU A 118 5.37 -6.63 24.32
N SER A 119 6.25 -7.27 23.53
CA SER A 119 5.92 -8.36 22.59
C SER A 119 4.96 -7.98 21.46
N TRP A 120 4.99 -6.72 21.02
CA TRP A 120 4.38 -6.31 19.76
C TRP A 120 5.36 -6.52 18.61
N CYS A 121 4.86 -7.05 17.50
CA CYS A 121 5.61 -7.12 16.26
C CYS A 121 5.65 -5.75 15.60
N LYS A 122 6.85 -5.26 15.35
CA LYS A 122 7.16 -4.05 14.60
C LYS A 122 7.10 -4.39 13.12
N SER A 123 6.09 -3.87 12.41
CA SER A 123 5.85 -4.27 11.02
C SER A 123 6.88 -3.71 10.04
N GLY A 124 7.55 -2.61 10.40
CA GLY A 124 8.31 -1.81 9.46
C GLY A 124 7.45 -1.03 8.46
N ASP A 125 6.13 -0.99 8.66
CA ASP A 125 5.15 -0.27 7.82
C ASP A 125 4.67 0.98 8.54
N ALA A 126 4.66 2.11 7.82
CA ALA A 126 4.06 3.35 8.23
C ALA A 126 2.57 3.36 7.92
N GLY A 127 1.77 3.81 8.88
CA GLY A 127 0.35 4.03 8.69
C GLY A 127 -0.28 4.78 9.83
N TYR A 128 -1.59 4.99 9.71
CA TYR A 128 -2.41 5.64 10.73
C TYR A 128 -3.77 4.96 10.79
N TYR A 129 -4.52 5.19 11.85
CA TYR A 129 -5.93 4.83 11.91
C TYR A 129 -6.78 6.09 12.00
N ASP A 130 -7.94 6.09 11.34
CA ASP A 130 -8.87 7.23 11.40
C ASP A 130 -9.73 7.24 12.67
N ASP A 131 -10.59 8.25 12.83
CA ASP A 131 -11.47 8.39 13.99
C ASP A 131 -12.50 7.25 14.12
N ASP A 132 -12.79 6.55 13.02
CA ASP A 132 -13.65 5.36 13.02
C ASP A 132 -12.86 4.09 13.39
N GLY A 133 -11.52 4.18 13.46
CA GLY A 133 -10.60 3.09 13.78
C GLY A 133 -10.18 2.24 12.58
N ARG A 134 -10.42 2.70 11.34
CA ARG A 134 -9.92 2.02 10.15
C ARG A 134 -8.45 2.31 9.97
N LEU A 135 -7.68 1.27 9.69
CA LEU A 135 -6.25 1.37 9.44
C LEU A 135 -6.00 1.71 7.96
N HIS A 136 -5.11 2.66 7.75
CA HIS A 136 -4.63 3.12 6.45
C HIS A 136 -3.12 2.88 6.38
N ILE A 137 -2.68 2.23 5.30
CA ILE A 137 -1.26 1.97 5.07
C ILE A 137 -0.71 3.11 4.23
N VAL A 138 0.34 3.77 4.71
CA VAL A 138 1.03 4.83 3.96
C VAL A 138 2.10 4.19 3.08
N GLN A 139 3.10 3.56 3.69
CA GLN A 139 4.20 2.89 2.96
C GLN A 139 5.09 2.05 3.89
N ARG A 140 6.11 1.38 3.34
CA ARG A 140 7.22 0.79 4.13
C ARG A 140 8.15 1.88 4.66
N LEU A 141 8.54 1.82 5.93
CA LEU A 141 9.43 2.80 6.56
C LEU A 141 10.80 2.88 5.85
N LYS A 142 11.34 1.73 5.45
CA LYS A 142 12.63 1.64 4.75
C LYS A 142 12.61 2.21 3.33
N GLU A 143 11.42 2.41 2.77
CA GLU A 143 11.23 2.96 1.43
C GLU A 143 11.02 4.49 1.47
N MET A 144 10.98 5.11 2.66
CA MET A 144 10.87 6.57 2.79
C MET A 144 12.15 7.22 2.26
N ILE A 145 12.00 8.23 1.41
CA ILE A 145 13.12 8.96 0.84
C ILE A 145 13.55 10.04 1.83
N LYS A 146 14.75 9.90 2.38
CA LYS A 146 15.35 10.87 3.31
C LYS A 146 16.00 12.00 2.51
N CYS A 147 15.21 13.02 2.21
CA CYS A 147 15.64 14.21 1.48
C CYS A 147 15.81 15.36 2.46
N MET A 148 17.06 15.75 2.74
CA MET A 148 17.39 16.74 3.78
C MET A 148 16.82 16.30 5.14
N ASP A 149 16.22 17.22 5.89
CA ASP A 149 15.55 16.96 7.17
C ASP A 149 14.08 16.56 6.99
N GLN A 150 13.71 16.03 5.81
CA GLN A 150 12.33 15.65 5.47
C GLN A 150 12.27 14.18 5.04
N GLN A 151 11.18 13.52 5.42
CA GLN A 151 10.82 12.20 4.90
C GLN A 151 9.82 12.40 3.77
N VAL A 152 10.21 11.98 2.57
CA VAL A 152 9.39 12.08 1.37
C VAL A 152 8.76 10.72 1.08
N ILE A 153 7.45 10.71 0.90
CA ILE A 153 6.66 9.51 0.64
C ILE A 153 6.62 9.26 -0.88
N PRO A 154 7.24 8.20 -1.42
CA PRO A 154 7.24 7.93 -2.86
C PRO A 154 5.83 7.82 -3.44
N ALA A 155 4.92 7.15 -2.72
CA ALA A 155 3.54 6.95 -3.15
C ALA A 155 2.79 8.27 -3.39
N GLU A 156 3.09 9.35 -2.65
CA GLU A 156 2.50 10.67 -2.89
C GLU A 156 2.95 11.25 -4.24
N ILE A 157 4.24 11.10 -4.57
CA ILE A 157 4.79 11.55 -5.85
C ILE A 157 4.27 10.67 -6.99
N GLU A 158 4.19 9.36 -6.79
CA GLU A 158 3.64 8.41 -7.76
C GLU A 158 2.18 8.73 -8.09
N ASN A 159 1.34 8.93 -7.06
CA ASN A 159 -0.06 9.31 -7.24
C ASN A 159 -0.18 10.66 -7.97
N LEU A 160 0.60 11.66 -7.56
CA LEU A 160 0.61 12.97 -8.23
C LEU A 160 1.00 12.85 -9.72
N LEU A 161 2.03 12.07 -10.04
CA LEU A 161 2.47 11.86 -11.42
C LEU A 161 1.41 11.12 -12.25
N LEU A 162 0.73 10.13 -11.66
CA LEU A 162 -0.35 9.40 -12.32
C LEU A 162 -1.59 10.27 -12.54
N GLU A 163 -1.91 11.16 -11.61
CA GLU A 163 -3.05 12.07 -11.70
C GLU A 163 -2.82 13.17 -12.76
N GLU A 164 -1.65 13.82 -12.74
CA GLU A 164 -1.32 14.92 -13.66
C GLU A 164 -1.02 14.45 -15.09
N HIS A 165 -0.57 13.20 -15.27
CA HIS A 165 -0.14 12.65 -16.57
C HIS A 165 -0.81 11.32 -16.92
N LEU A 166 -2.09 11.18 -16.56
CA LEU A 166 -2.86 9.95 -16.73
C LEU A 166 -2.93 9.44 -18.19
N GLU A 167 -2.87 10.35 -19.17
CA GLU A 167 -2.94 10.01 -20.59
C GLU A 167 -1.60 9.47 -21.13
N GLU A 168 -0.47 9.96 -20.59
CA GLU A 168 0.87 9.62 -21.04
C GLU A 168 1.54 8.51 -20.23
N ILE A 169 1.21 8.36 -18.95
CA ILE A 169 1.85 7.40 -18.04
C ILE A 169 0.95 6.18 -17.85
N SER A 170 1.53 4.97 -17.97
CA SER A 170 0.85 3.73 -17.61
C SER A 170 1.24 3.25 -16.22
N GLU A 171 2.51 3.38 -15.84
CA GLU A 171 3.05 2.95 -14.55
C GLU A 171 4.17 3.89 -14.13
N VAL A 172 4.33 4.10 -12.82
CA VAL A 172 5.42 4.89 -12.24
C VAL A 172 5.90 4.23 -10.95
N ALA A 173 7.20 4.34 -10.69
CA ALA A 173 7.81 4.00 -9.41
C ALA A 173 8.81 5.08 -9.02
N VAL A 174 8.75 5.56 -7.78
CA VAL A 174 9.62 6.60 -7.24
C VAL A 174 10.54 6.00 -6.20
N VAL A 175 11.84 6.31 -6.31
CA VAL A 175 12.88 5.82 -5.39
C VAL A 175 13.83 6.93 -5.01
N GLY A 176 14.45 6.82 -3.83
CA GLY A 176 15.48 7.73 -3.37
C GLY A 176 16.86 7.34 -3.91
N LEU A 177 17.47 8.20 -4.72
CA LEU A 177 18.85 8.03 -5.17
C LEU A 177 19.81 8.82 -4.27
N PRO A 178 21.00 8.27 -3.93
CA PRO A 178 22.01 9.01 -3.17
C PRO A 178 22.34 10.36 -3.82
N HIS A 179 22.32 11.44 -3.04
CA HIS A 179 22.58 12.79 -3.52
C HIS A 179 23.56 13.54 -2.60
N PRO A 180 24.62 14.18 -3.14
CA PRO A 180 25.68 14.82 -2.33
C PRO A 180 25.19 15.91 -1.37
N HIS A 181 24.11 16.60 -1.71
CA HIS A 181 23.58 17.71 -0.91
C HIS A 181 22.33 17.35 -0.11
N TYR A 182 21.57 16.33 -0.54
CA TYR A 182 20.24 16.04 0.01
C TYR A 182 20.19 14.74 0.81
N GLY A 183 21.29 13.98 0.86
CA GLY A 183 21.28 12.60 1.35
C GLY A 183 20.67 11.69 0.29
N GLN A 184 19.36 11.84 0.03
CA GLN A 184 18.66 11.22 -1.08
C GLN A 184 17.87 12.25 -1.90
N SER A 185 17.80 12.06 -3.21
CA SER A 185 16.91 12.79 -4.13
C SER A 185 15.87 11.83 -4.70
N PRO A 186 14.57 12.17 -4.71
CA PRO A 186 13.56 11.39 -5.42
C PRO A 186 13.87 11.30 -6.91
N ALA A 187 13.69 10.11 -7.49
CA ALA A 187 13.79 9.84 -8.91
C ALA A 187 12.66 8.91 -9.33
N ALA A 188 12.00 9.22 -10.45
CA ALA A 188 10.89 8.44 -10.98
C ALA A 188 11.34 7.60 -12.18
N ALA A 189 11.03 6.30 -12.17
CA ALA A 189 11.02 5.46 -13.36
C ALA A 189 9.58 5.42 -13.91
N VAL A 190 9.41 5.79 -15.17
CA VAL A 190 8.08 5.97 -15.79
C VAL A 190 7.93 5.05 -16.99
N VAL A 191 6.81 4.33 -17.05
CA VAL A 191 6.38 3.58 -18.24
C VAL A 191 5.36 4.43 -18.98
N LEU A 192 5.65 4.75 -20.24
CA LEU A 192 4.75 5.53 -21.09
C LEU A 192 3.66 4.63 -21.67
N ARG A 193 2.43 5.15 -21.69
CA ARG A 193 1.28 4.52 -22.32
C ARG A 193 1.52 4.49 -23.83
N SER A 194 1.40 3.31 -24.43
CA SER A 194 1.61 3.17 -25.88
C SER A 194 0.54 3.95 -26.64
N GLN A 195 0.93 4.99 -27.39
CA GLN A 195 -0.01 5.62 -28.32
C GLN A 195 -0.41 4.61 -29.41
N PRO A 196 -1.70 4.51 -29.78
CA PRO A 196 -2.07 3.77 -30.97
C PRO A 196 -1.32 4.40 -32.14
N ARG A 197 -0.51 3.61 -32.86
CA ARG A 197 0.11 4.05 -34.12
C ARG A 197 -1.00 4.63 -34.99
N GLY A 198 -0.96 5.93 -35.24
CA GLY A 198 -1.84 6.59 -36.20
C GLY A 198 -1.85 5.77 -37.49
N GLN A 199 -3.03 5.57 -38.06
CA GLN A 199 -3.17 5.00 -39.39
C GLN A 199 -2.29 5.83 -40.33
N ASP A 200 -1.20 5.21 -40.78
CA ASP A 200 -0.29 5.76 -41.78
C ASP A 200 -1.06 5.76 -43.10
N THR A 201 -1.95 6.74 -43.31
CA THR A 201 -2.59 6.99 -44.60
C THR A 201 -1.53 7.58 -45.52
N ARG A 202 -0.63 6.73 -46.00
CA ARG A 202 0.10 7.01 -47.24
C ARG A 202 -0.90 6.90 -48.37
N SER A 203 -1.50 8.02 -48.71
CA SER A 203 -2.10 8.26 -50.02
C SER A 203 -1.03 7.98 -51.08
N LEU A 204 -1.22 6.90 -51.83
CA LEU A 204 -0.57 6.68 -53.11
C LEU A 204 -1.09 7.77 -54.07
N GLY A 205 -0.22 8.72 -54.38
CA GLY A 205 -0.33 9.64 -55.51
C GLY A 205 0.83 9.40 -56.46
#